data_AF-A0A963CRP2-F1
#
_entry.id   AF-A0A963CRP2-F1
#
_cell.length_a   1.000
_cell.length_b   1.000
_cell.length_c   1.000
_cell.angle_alpha   90.00
_cell.angle_beta   90.00
_cell.angle_gamma   90.00
#
_symmetry.space_group_name_H-M   'P 1'
#
loop_
_entity.id
_entity.type
_entity.pdbx_description
1 polymer ?
#
loop_
_entity_poly.entity_id
_entity_poly.type
_entity_poly.pdbx_seq_one_letter_code
_entity_poly.pdbx_strand_id
1 'polypeptide(L)'
;MNIQRLRNLTTGRLHTEIGHVYEDLEIITGENGLMTHMLPRAARAVEPWLREHVTEPRFWDGEYDTTHTGDYALPEPTADDRAAMFERYKAQPNPLEGKNVVAVQA
;
A
#
# COMPACT_ATOMS: atom_id res chain seq x y z
N MET A 1 -1.27 1.04 -13.89
CA MET A 1 -1.02 0.01 -12.86
C MET A 1 -1.91 -1.19 -13.14
N ASN A 2 -1.39 -2.41 -13.06
CA ASN A 2 -2.22 -3.61 -13.24
C ASN A 2 -3.34 -3.67 -12.18
N ILE A 3 -4.56 -3.97 -12.60
CA ILE A 3 -5.73 -3.97 -11.70
C ILE A 3 -5.59 -4.98 -10.56
N GLN A 4 -5.10 -6.20 -10.83
CA GLN A 4 -4.94 -7.21 -9.78
C GLN A 4 -3.90 -6.79 -8.75
N ARG A 5 -2.83 -6.07 -9.17
CA ARG A 5 -1.88 -5.44 -8.24
C ARG A 5 -2.54 -4.38 -7.38
N LEU A 6 -3.32 -3.48 -7.98
CA LEU A 6 -4.04 -2.44 -7.23
C LEU A 6 -5.01 -3.04 -6.21
N ARG A 7 -5.68 -4.15 -6.56
CA ARG A 7 -6.56 -4.88 -5.65
C ARG A 7 -5.84 -5.46 -4.44
N ASN A 8 -4.53 -5.73 -4.50
CA ASN A 8 -3.76 -6.08 -3.30
C ASN A 8 -3.89 -5.00 -2.22
N LEU A 9 -3.80 -3.73 -2.64
CA LEU A 9 -3.79 -2.58 -1.74
C LEU A 9 -5.20 -2.20 -1.26
N THR A 10 -6.21 -2.31 -2.14
CA THR A 10 -7.56 -1.83 -1.84
C THR A 10 -8.43 -2.84 -1.09
N THR A 11 -8.14 -4.15 -1.22
CA THR A 11 -8.90 -5.22 -0.53
C THR A 11 -8.18 -5.77 0.71
N GLY A 12 -6.86 -5.54 0.83
CA GLY A 12 -6.03 -6.18 1.85
C GLY A 12 -5.82 -7.69 1.63
N ARG A 13 -6.16 -8.22 0.45
CA ARG A 13 -5.96 -9.62 0.06
C ARG A 13 -4.90 -9.72 -1.04
N LEU A 14 -4.11 -10.79 -1.04
CA LEU A 14 -3.15 -11.03 -2.13
C LEU A 14 -3.86 -11.59 -3.36
N HIS A 15 -4.12 -10.73 -4.33
CA HIS A 15 -4.57 -11.05 -5.70
C HIS A 15 -3.40 -11.48 -6.59
N THR A 16 -2.19 -11.02 -6.26
CA THR A 16 -0.93 -11.40 -6.93
C THR A 16 0.16 -11.70 -5.90
N GLU A 17 1.43 -11.64 -6.29
CA GLU A 17 2.57 -11.89 -5.40
C GLU A 17 2.74 -10.78 -4.34
N ILE A 18 3.25 -11.17 -3.16
CA ILE A 18 3.54 -10.21 -2.09
C ILE A 18 4.59 -9.17 -2.52
N GLY A 19 5.51 -9.52 -3.41
CA GLY A 19 6.52 -8.61 -3.97
C GLY A 19 5.91 -7.36 -4.60
N HIS A 20 4.78 -7.52 -5.31
CA HIS A 20 4.08 -6.37 -5.89
C HIS A 20 3.57 -5.39 -4.84
N VAL A 21 3.20 -5.85 -3.64
CA VAL A 21 2.78 -4.95 -2.55
C VAL A 21 3.94 -4.06 -2.10
N TYR A 22 5.16 -4.60 -2.02
CA TYR A 22 6.34 -3.78 -1.73
C TYR A 22 6.55 -2.76 -2.83
N GLU A 23 6.68 -3.22 -4.07
CA GLU A 23 6.94 -2.35 -5.23
C GLU A 23 5.89 -1.23 -5.35
N ASP A 24 4.61 -1.57 -5.23
CA ASP A 24 3.52 -0.61 -5.40
C ASP A 24 3.49 0.43 -4.27
N LEU A 25 3.74 0.00 -3.02
CA LEU A 25 3.84 0.94 -1.90
C LEU A 25 5.09 1.82 -2.00
N GLU A 26 6.22 1.29 -2.45
CA GLU A 26 7.44 2.07 -2.69
C GLU A 26 7.23 3.11 -3.79
N ILE A 27 6.57 2.73 -4.89
CA ILE A 27 6.21 3.65 -5.99
C ILE A 27 5.25 4.76 -5.49
N ILE A 28 4.18 4.38 -4.78
CA ILE A 28 3.16 5.35 -4.30
C ILE A 28 3.76 6.29 -3.26
N THR A 29 4.51 5.77 -2.29
CA THR A 29 5.06 6.60 -1.21
C THR A 29 6.32 7.36 -1.62
N GLY A 30 7.05 6.87 -2.63
CA GLY A 30 8.40 7.35 -2.97
C GLY A 30 9.50 6.84 -2.05
N GLU A 31 9.16 6.01 -1.06
CA GLU A 31 10.13 5.40 -0.15
C GLU A 31 10.67 4.09 -0.72
N ASN A 32 11.88 3.70 -0.34
CA ASN A 32 12.46 2.40 -0.73
C ASN A 32 12.85 1.60 0.52
N GLY A 33 12.96 0.28 0.40
CA GLY A 33 13.40 -0.60 1.47
C GLY A 33 12.32 -0.85 2.52
N LEU A 34 11.05 -0.88 2.11
CA LEU A 34 9.96 -1.22 3.03
C LEU A 34 10.17 -2.63 3.57
N MET A 35 10.10 -2.78 4.90
CA MET A 35 10.15 -4.08 5.55
C MET A 35 8.74 -4.64 5.77
N THR A 36 8.62 -5.97 5.85
CA THR A 36 7.33 -6.67 5.98
C THR A 36 6.44 -6.12 7.11
N HIS A 37 7.04 -5.77 8.26
CA HIS A 37 6.31 -5.25 9.41
C HIS A 37 5.81 -3.80 9.22
N MET A 38 6.33 -3.07 8.22
CA MET A 38 5.89 -1.73 7.85
C MET A 38 4.67 -1.77 6.93
N LEU A 39 4.51 -2.83 6.12
CA LEU A 39 3.48 -2.91 5.07
C LEU A 39 2.06 -2.62 5.57
N PRO A 40 1.56 -3.17 6.70
CA PRO A 40 0.19 -2.89 7.13
C PRO A 40 -0.03 -1.41 7.48
N ARG A 41 1.01 -0.74 8.00
CA ARG A 41 0.94 0.69 8.33
C ARG A 41 1.06 1.56 7.10
N ALA A 42 1.94 1.20 6.17
CA ALA A 42 2.09 1.86 4.89
C ALA A 42 0.80 1.78 4.07
N ALA A 43 0.20 0.59 3.94
CA ALA A 43 -1.08 0.38 3.26
C ALA A 43 -2.20 1.28 3.82
N ARG A 44 -2.36 1.34 5.14
CA ARG A 44 -3.34 2.24 5.79
C ARG A 44 -3.02 3.73 5.58
N ALA A 45 -1.75 4.10 5.48
CA ALA A 45 -1.35 5.48 5.28
C ALA A 45 -1.65 5.98 3.85
N VAL A 46 -1.54 5.10 2.85
CA VAL A 46 -1.85 5.40 1.44
C VAL A 46 -3.34 5.27 1.12
N GLU A 47 -4.11 4.50 1.90
CA GLU A 47 -5.53 4.23 1.62
C GLU A 47 -6.37 5.49 1.35
N PRO A 48 -6.30 6.59 2.13
CA PRO A 48 -7.11 7.77 1.85
C PRO A 48 -6.87 8.36 0.45
N TRP A 49 -5.60 8.43 0.03
CA TRP A 49 -5.25 8.90 -1.31
C TRP A 49 -5.71 7.92 -2.40
N LEU A 50 -5.61 6.61 -2.14
CA LEU A 50 -6.17 5.60 -3.06
C LEU A 50 -7.69 5.75 -3.20
N ARG A 51 -8.43 6.05 -2.13
CA ARG A 51 -9.89 6.24 -2.19
C ARG A 51 -10.31 7.46 -3.00
N GLU A 52 -9.47 8.51 -3.03
CA GLU A 52 -9.71 9.70 -3.84
C GLU A 52 -9.53 9.42 -5.34
N HIS A 53 -8.61 8.52 -5.70
CA HIS A 53 -8.22 8.26 -7.09
C HIS A 53 -8.79 6.95 -7.67
N VAL A 54 -9.22 6.03 -6.82
CA VAL A 54 -9.80 4.73 -7.17
C VAL A 54 -11.23 4.71 -6.66
N THR A 55 -12.15 5.26 -7.46
CA THR A 55 -13.55 5.47 -7.03
C THR A 55 -14.46 4.31 -7.39
N GLU A 56 -14.02 3.41 -8.27
CA GLU A 56 -14.81 2.25 -8.68
C GLU A 56 -15.05 1.32 -7.47
N PRO A 57 -16.32 1.06 -7.10
CA PRO A 57 -16.65 0.29 -5.90
C PRO A 57 -16.07 -1.11 -5.88
N ARG A 58 -15.90 -1.72 -7.06
CA ARG A 58 -15.35 -3.07 -7.20
C ARG A 58 -13.97 -3.19 -6.55
N PHE A 59 -13.14 -2.15 -6.53
CA PHE A 59 -11.84 -2.21 -5.84
C PHE A 59 -11.94 -2.35 -4.32
N TRP A 60 -13.07 -1.96 -3.72
CA TRP A 60 -13.24 -1.80 -2.27
C TRP A 60 -14.23 -2.78 -1.66
N ASP A 61 -14.63 -3.80 -2.41
CA ASP A 61 -15.58 -4.83 -1.97
C ASP A 61 -14.97 -5.82 -0.94
N GLY A 62 -13.64 -5.86 -0.83
CA GLY A 62 -12.94 -6.79 0.06
C GLY A 62 -12.94 -8.24 -0.44
N GLU A 63 -13.37 -8.47 -1.69
CA GLU A 63 -13.53 -9.80 -2.26
C GLU A 63 -12.32 -10.21 -3.11
N TYR A 64 -11.99 -11.50 -3.04
CA TYR A 64 -11.03 -12.09 -3.96
C TYR A 64 -11.71 -12.32 -5.32
N ASP A 65 -11.19 -11.68 -6.35
CA ASP A 65 -11.77 -11.60 -7.69
C ASP A 65 -10.63 -11.61 -8.70
N THR A 66 -10.52 -12.70 -9.44
CA THR A 66 -9.52 -12.90 -10.51
C THR A 66 -9.99 -12.40 -11.87
N THR A 67 -11.26 -11.98 -11.98
CA THR A 67 -11.89 -11.54 -13.23
C THR A 67 -11.81 -10.03 -13.43
N HIS A 68 -11.46 -9.27 -12.39
CA HIS A 68 -11.20 -7.84 -12.49
C HIS A 68 -9.81 -7.60 -13.09
N THR A 69 -9.68 -7.62 -14.42
CA THR A 69 -8.39 -7.59 -15.11
C THR A 69 -8.24 -6.37 -16.00
N GLY A 70 -6.99 -6.01 -16.34
CA GLY A 70 -6.65 -4.87 -17.17
C GLY A 70 -5.70 -3.92 -16.45
N ASP A 71 -5.66 -2.68 -16.91
CA ASP A 71 -4.85 -1.62 -16.34
C ASP A 71 -5.72 -0.47 -15.83
N TYR A 72 -5.36 0.06 -14.67
CA TYR A 72 -5.94 1.25 -14.07
C TYR A 72 -4.96 2.42 -14.19
N ALA A 73 -5.45 3.56 -14.69
CA ALA A 73 -4.68 4.80 -14.81
C ALA A 73 -4.64 5.54 -13.46
N LEU A 74 -3.84 5.02 -12.53
CA LEU A 74 -3.56 5.69 -11.26
C LEU A 74 -2.58 6.85 -11.50
N PRO A 75 -2.89 8.08 -11.07
CA PRO A 75 -1.96 9.20 -11.22
C PRO A 75 -0.74 9.04 -10.31
N GLU A 76 0.33 9.76 -10.61
CA GLU A 76 1.49 9.81 -9.74
C GLU A 76 1.21 10.73 -8.52
N PRO A 77 1.48 10.28 -7.28
CA PRO A 77 1.34 11.12 -6.09
C PRO A 77 2.25 12.34 -6.13
N THR A 78 1.69 13.50 -5.82
CA THR A 78 2.44 14.75 -5.65
C THR A 78 3.32 14.73 -4.40
N ALA A 79 4.19 15.74 -4.24
CA ALA A 79 4.99 15.90 -3.02
C ALA A 79 4.11 16.07 -1.77
N ASP A 80 3.00 16.82 -1.89
CA ASP A 80 2.06 17.03 -0.79
C ASP A 80 1.30 15.76 -0.44
N ASP A 81 0.92 14.95 -1.44
CA ASP A 81 0.30 13.64 -1.21
C ASP A 81 1.23 12.72 -0.40
N ARG A 82 2.49 12.62 -0.81
CA ARG A 82 3.49 11.78 -0.15
C ARG A 82 3.77 12.27 1.27
N ALA A 83 3.86 13.59 1.47
CA ALA A 83 3.98 14.18 2.81
C ALA A 83 2.78 13.81 3.69
N ALA A 84 1.56 13.89 3.17
CA ALA A 84 0.35 13.52 3.90
C ALA A 84 0.32 12.01 4.25
N MET A 85 0.73 11.13 3.33
CA MET A 85 0.90 9.70 3.60
C MET A 85 1.91 9.47 4.73
N PHE A 86 3.05 10.16 4.69
CA PHE A 86 4.09 10.04 5.71
C PHE A 86 3.60 10.48 7.10
N GLU A 87 2.87 11.60 7.20
CA GLU A 87 2.27 12.03 8.48
C GLU A 87 1.28 11.00 9.03
N ARG A 88 0.42 10.43 8.17
CA ARG A 88 -0.50 9.35 8.56
C ARG A 88 0.23 8.09 9.02
N TYR A 89 1.37 7.76 8.39
CA TYR A 89 2.19 6.62 8.80
C TYR A 89 2.80 6.81 10.19
N LYS A 90 3.38 7.99 10.46
CA LYS A 90 3.96 8.34 11.76
C LYS A 90 2.95 8.34 12.89
N ALA A 91 1.73 8.80 12.63
CA ALA A 91 0.66 8.84 13.61
C ALA A 91 0.15 7.44 14.04
N GLN A 92 0.44 6.40 13.25
CA GLN A 92 0.05 5.03 13.58
C GLN A 92 0.95 4.41 14.65
N PRO A 93 0.41 3.57 15.56
CA PRO A 93 1.21 2.87 16.56
C PRO A 93 2.25 1.96 15.90
N ASN A 94 3.49 2.02 16.39
CA ASN A 94 4.57 1.19 15.88
C ASN A 94 4.56 -0.18 16.59
N PRO A 95 4.34 -1.30 15.88
CA PRO A 95 4.24 -2.62 16.50
C PRO A 95 5.56 -3.12 17.12
N LEU A 96 6.69 -2.47 16.81
CA LEU A 96 8.01 -2.79 17.34
C LEU A 96 8.49 -1.83 18.42
N GLU A 97 7.71 -0.80 18.76
CA GLU A 97 8.06 0.15 19.81
C GLU A 97 8.21 -0.56 21.16
N GLY A 98 9.32 -0.28 21.85
CA GLY A 98 9.65 -0.90 23.14
C GLY A 98 10.02 -2.39 23.08
N LYS A 99 10.13 -3.00 21.89
CA LYS A 99 10.54 -4.40 21.74
C LYS A 99 12.04 -4.52 21.48
N ASN A 100 12.66 -5.52 22.09
CA ASN A 100 14.04 -5.91 21.77
C ASN A 100 14.04 -6.64 20.42
N VAL A 101 14.33 -5.90 19.35
CA VAL A 101 14.42 -6.44 17.99
C VAL A 101 15.87 -6.57 17.56
N VAL A 102 16.20 -7.66 16.85
CA VAL A 102 17.51 -7.86 16.24
C VAL A 102 17.37 -7.59 14.75
N ALA A 103 18.19 -6.67 14.23
CA ALA A 103 18.32 -6.49 12.79
C ALA A 103 19.18 -7.64 12.22
N VAL A 104 18.59 -8.48 11.38
CA VAL A 104 19.34 -9.47 10.60
C VAL A 104 19.69 -8.81 9.27
N GLN A 105 20.96 -8.48 9.07
CA GLN A 105 21.46 -8.00 7.78
C GLN A 105 21.56 -9.19 6.82
N ALA A 106 21.08 -9.00 5.58
CA ALA A 106 21.13 -10.00 4.51
C ALA A 106 22.53 -10.09 3.89
#